data_AF-A0A7K1UQL2-F1
#
_entry.id   AF-A0A7K1UQL2-F1
#
_cell.length_a   1.000
_cell.length_b   1.000
_cell.length_c   1.000
_cell.angle_alpha   90.00
_cell.angle_beta   90.00
_cell.angle_gamma   90.00
#
_symmetry.space_group_name_H-M   'P 1'
#
loop_
_entity.id
_entity.type
_entity.pdbx_description
1 polymer ?
#
loop_
_entity_poly.entity_id
_entity_poly.type
_entity_poly.pdbx_seq_one_letter_code
_entity_poly.pdbx_strand_id
1 'polypeptide(L)'
;MTVDIDSASVATEVAELLRDERFEDLSALFAPRLAAVVSAETVRVAWIGEIAKIGAVRTIGTPVVAPAADGLDSARVTVTCERGALAVHLAVDGDGRLHGLRLASADESGWNPPDYADPRLFTEREVTVGTGDTAVGATLTLPRGRGDRPGIVLVSSGPLDRDVTTGPNKPFKDLAWGLAARGVAVLRFDKLTYAHSGFESAPGFTMVEEYVPHTLAAAEILRRQPGVDPARVYVAGHSGGGKAAPRIAAADPAIAGVVLLAADTVPLPRSILRALDHIAVVEPERDLTEMMASTRLQVAATESPMLTPETPTAGLLFDWPASYWLDLREYDQVATAAGLGRPILIVQGGRDYQVTADEDLPGWEAGLAGTPEVTVRVYPAVDHMLYPGTGPSKPSDYARPNHVDPAVISDIADWVGAEPVRPTWRDGLATCWNRLRGSGSRASISA
;
A
#
# COMPACT_ATOMS: atom_id res chain seq x y z
N MET A 1 -41.17 -2.55 8.25
CA MET A 1 -40.04 -2.97 9.09
C MET A 1 -39.38 -4.12 8.35
N THR A 2 -38.46 -3.80 7.45
CA THR A 2 -37.52 -4.77 6.91
C THR A 2 -36.66 -5.22 8.08
N VAL A 3 -36.59 -6.54 8.32
CA VAL A 3 -35.69 -7.12 9.31
C VAL A 3 -34.32 -7.06 8.66
N ASP A 4 -33.48 -6.14 9.12
CA ASP A 4 -32.09 -6.03 8.69
C ASP A 4 -31.41 -7.36 9.06
N ILE A 5 -30.89 -8.09 8.07
CA ILE A 5 -30.19 -9.34 8.34
C ILE A 5 -28.79 -8.99 8.85
N ASP A 6 -28.42 -9.58 9.98
CA ASP A 6 -27.11 -9.34 10.60
C ASP A 6 -25.96 -9.86 9.71
N SER A 7 -25.17 -8.94 9.17
CA SER A 7 -24.00 -9.21 8.33
C SER A 7 -22.96 -10.11 9.01
N ALA A 8 -22.85 -10.10 10.35
CA ALA A 8 -21.97 -11.02 11.06
C ALA A 8 -22.47 -12.47 10.97
N SER A 9 -23.78 -12.68 11.09
CA SER A 9 -24.41 -14.00 10.94
C SER A 9 -24.23 -14.54 9.53
N VAL A 10 -24.46 -13.72 8.50
CA VAL A 10 -24.21 -14.08 7.09
C VAL A 10 -22.74 -14.45 6.86
N ALA A 11 -21.81 -13.66 7.42
CA ALA A 11 -20.39 -13.92 7.27
C ALA A 11 -19.96 -15.26 7.89
N THR A 12 -20.57 -15.62 9.03
CA THR A 12 -20.34 -16.91 9.68
C THR A 12 -20.86 -18.06 8.83
N GLU A 13 -22.09 -17.93 8.31
CA GLU A 13 -22.71 -18.92 7.44
C GLU A 13 -21.86 -19.18 6.19
N VAL A 14 -21.36 -18.13 5.53
CA VAL A 14 -20.49 -18.28 4.35
C VAL A 14 -19.22 -19.06 4.69
N ALA A 15 -18.57 -18.77 5.82
CA ALA A 15 -17.38 -19.51 6.24
C ALA A 15 -17.68 -20.99 6.55
N GLU A 16 -18.86 -21.29 7.08
CA GLU A 16 -19.33 -22.66 7.31
C GLU A 16 -19.62 -23.39 5.99
N LEU A 17 -20.29 -22.74 5.05
CA LEU A 17 -20.56 -23.31 3.72
C LEU A 17 -19.26 -23.61 2.96
N LEU A 18 -18.24 -22.77 3.07
CA LEU A 18 -16.91 -23.03 2.52
C LEU A 18 -16.24 -24.25 3.18
N ARG A 19 -16.22 -24.30 4.52
CA ARG A 19 -15.67 -25.43 5.28
C ARG A 19 -16.34 -26.74 4.90
N ASP A 20 -17.66 -26.72 4.75
CA ASP A 20 -18.48 -27.90 4.48
C ASP A 20 -18.60 -28.20 2.97
N GLU A 21 -17.85 -27.47 2.13
CA GLU A 21 -17.79 -27.62 0.67
C GLU A 21 -19.15 -27.49 -0.04
N ARG A 22 -20.06 -26.69 0.53
CA ARG A 22 -21.42 -26.43 0.04
C ARG A 22 -21.46 -25.21 -0.90
N PHE A 23 -20.72 -25.29 -2.01
CA PHE A 23 -20.55 -24.14 -2.92
C PHE A 23 -21.82 -23.71 -3.66
N GLU A 24 -22.76 -24.62 -3.91
CA GLU A 24 -24.04 -24.29 -4.52
C GLU A 24 -24.96 -23.50 -3.58
N ASP A 25 -24.94 -23.84 -2.29
CA ASP A 25 -25.69 -23.10 -1.29
C ASP A 25 -25.07 -21.71 -1.05
N LEU A 26 -23.73 -21.62 -1.09
CA LEU A 26 -23.02 -20.35 -1.02
C LEU A 26 -23.37 -19.45 -2.23
N SER A 27 -23.40 -20.01 -3.45
CA SER A 27 -23.69 -19.23 -4.65
C SER A 27 -25.14 -18.69 -4.68
N ALA A 28 -26.07 -19.35 -3.98
CA ALA A 28 -27.44 -18.87 -3.82
C ALA A 28 -27.53 -17.55 -3.02
N LEU A 29 -26.51 -17.22 -2.20
CA LEU A 29 -26.40 -15.97 -1.47
C LEU A 29 -25.91 -14.80 -2.35
N PHE A 30 -25.44 -15.06 -3.56
CA PHE A 30 -24.90 -14.01 -4.43
C PHE A 30 -25.99 -13.04 -4.89
N ALA A 31 -25.68 -11.74 -4.81
CA ALA A 31 -26.45 -10.72 -5.49
C ALA A 31 -26.30 -10.87 -7.02
N PRO A 32 -27.26 -10.40 -7.83
CA PRO A 32 -27.27 -10.64 -9.28
C PRO A 32 -25.98 -10.23 -10.01
N ARG A 33 -25.31 -9.16 -9.56
CA ARG A 33 -24.04 -8.71 -10.13
C ARG A 33 -22.90 -9.70 -9.87
N LEU A 34 -22.76 -10.17 -8.64
CA LEU A 34 -21.73 -11.15 -8.28
C LEU A 34 -22.01 -12.50 -8.97
N ALA A 35 -23.27 -12.94 -8.98
CA ALA A 35 -23.70 -14.18 -9.62
C ALA A 35 -23.44 -14.21 -11.14
N ALA A 36 -23.38 -13.05 -11.80
CA ALA A 36 -23.08 -12.94 -13.22
C ALA A 36 -21.60 -13.23 -13.55
N VAL A 37 -20.70 -13.16 -12.56
CA VAL A 37 -19.24 -13.25 -12.76
C VAL A 37 -18.55 -14.30 -11.90
N VAL A 38 -19.18 -14.78 -10.81
CA VAL A 38 -18.65 -15.83 -9.94
C VAL A 38 -19.64 -17.00 -9.86
N SER A 39 -19.17 -18.19 -10.21
CA SER A 39 -19.95 -19.44 -10.11
C SER A 39 -19.55 -20.25 -8.87
N ALA A 40 -20.40 -21.21 -8.45
CA ALA A 40 -20.06 -22.18 -7.42
C ALA A 40 -18.76 -22.93 -7.73
N GLU A 41 -18.56 -23.28 -9.01
CA GLU A 41 -17.34 -23.95 -9.50
C GLU A 41 -16.10 -23.06 -9.35
N THR A 42 -16.22 -21.76 -9.63
CA THR A 42 -15.13 -20.78 -9.44
C THR A 42 -14.70 -20.73 -7.97
N VAL A 43 -15.66 -20.66 -7.05
CA VAL A 43 -15.40 -20.65 -5.61
C VAL A 43 -14.76 -21.96 -5.16
N ARG A 44 -15.28 -23.09 -5.65
CA ARG A 44 -14.75 -24.44 -5.36
C ARG A 44 -13.28 -24.54 -5.75
N VAL A 45 -12.92 -24.15 -6.97
CA VAL A 45 -11.54 -24.21 -7.46
C VAL A 45 -10.62 -23.33 -6.60
N ALA A 46 -11.03 -22.10 -6.27
CA ALA A 46 -10.25 -21.22 -5.42
C ALA A 46 -10.06 -21.79 -4.00
N TRP A 47 -11.15 -22.27 -3.38
CA TRP A 47 -11.13 -22.84 -2.04
C TRP A 47 -10.25 -24.08 -1.93
N ILE A 48 -10.42 -25.04 -2.84
CA ILE A 48 -9.59 -26.25 -2.87
C ILE A 48 -8.12 -25.89 -3.09
N GLY A 49 -7.84 -24.91 -3.95
CA GLY A 49 -6.50 -24.40 -4.19
C GLY A 49 -5.82 -23.88 -2.92
N GLU A 50 -6.56 -23.16 -2.07
CA GLU A 50 -6.04 -22.68 -0.78
C GLU A 50 -5.91 -23.80 0.26
N ILE A 51 -6.94 -24.61 0.45
CA ILE A 51 -6.95 -25.70 1.43
C ILE A 51 -5.87 -26.75 1.13
N ALA A 52 -5.56 -27.01 -0.15
CA ALA A 52 -4.45 -27.88 -0.52
C ALA A 52 -3.10 -27.38 0.02
N LYS A 53 -2.90 -26.06 0.10
CA LYS A 53 -1.66 -25.44 0.62
C LYS A 53 -1.61 -25.55 2.15
N ILE A 54 -2.67 -25.11 2.84
CA ILE A 54 -2.66 -24.87 4.29
C ILE A 54 -3.35 -25.98 5.13
N GLY A 55 -3.87 -27.02 4.49
CA GLY A 55 -4.53 -28.14 5.16
C GLY A 55 -5.98 -27.87 5.58
N ALA A 56 -6.61 -28.88 6.19
CA ALA A 56 -8.02 -28.85 6.53
C ALA A 56 -8.37 -27.75 7.56
N VAL A 57 -9.61 -27.25 7.49
CA VAL A 57 -10.12 -26.26 8.45
C VAL A 57 -10.21 -26.85 9.86
N ARG A 58 -9.72 -26.09 10.84
CA ARG A 58 -9.78 -26.40 12.28
C ARG A 58 -10.87 -25.59 12.98
N THR A 59 -10.87 -24.28 12.80
CA THR A 59 -11.80 -23.37 13.48
C THR A 59 -12.22 -22.22 12.59
N ILE A 60 -13.47 -21.78 12.75
CA ILE A 60 -13.99 -20.54 12.18
C ILE A 60 -14.02 -19.50 13.30
N GLY A 61 -13.36 -18.36 13.07
CA GLY A 61 -13.27 -17.26 14.03
C GLY A 61 -14.53 -16.39 14.04
N THR A 62 -14.63 -15.50 15.03
CA THR A 62 -15.72 -14.53 15.10
C THR A 62 -15.59 -13.51 13.96
N PRO A 63 -16.67 -13.23 13.20
CA PRO A 63 -16.67 -12.20 12.18
C PRO A 63 -16.38 -10.81 12.75
N VAL A 64 -15.62 -10.02 11.98
CA VAL A 64 -15.45 -8.58 12.20
C VAL A 64 -16.20 -7.86 11.09
N VAL A 65 -17.13 -6.97 11.46
CA VAL A 65 -17.99 -6.24 10.52
C VAL A 65 -17.75 -4.74 10.66
N ALA A 66 -17.69 -4.04 9.53
CA ALA A 66 -17.61 -2.60 9.46
C ALA A 66 -18.52 -2.07 8.33
N PRO A 67 -19.15 -0.89 8.49
CA PRO A 67 -19.89 -0.26 7.41
C PRO A 67 -19.03 0.00 6.17
N ALA A 68 -19.58 -0.22 4.98
CA ALA A 68 -18.97 0.05 3.69
C ALA A 68 -19.86 1.00 2.84
N ALA A 69 -19.40 1.35 1.65
CA ALA A 69 -20.15 2.21 0.73
C ALA A 69 -21.44 1.53 0.24
N ASP A 70 -22.36 2.32 -0.33
CA ASP A 70 -23.60 1.86 -0.97
C ASP A 70 -24.57 1.06 -0.09
N GLY A 71 -24.52 1.28 1.24
CA GLY A 71 -25.40 0.58 2.19
C GLY A 71 -25.01 -0.89 2.40
N LEU A 72 -23.77 -1.24 2.09
CA LEU A 72 -23.19 -2.54 2.35
C LEU A 72 -22.40 -2.54 3.66
N ASP A 73 -22.25 -3.72 4.26
CA ASP A 73 -21.27 -4.00 5.30
C ASP A 73 -20.11 -4.79 4.72
N SER A 74 -18.89 -4.42 5.10
CA SER A 74 -17.70 -5.24 4.92
C SER A 74 -17.55 -6.20 6.09
N ALA A 75 -17.47 -7.50 5.82
CA ALA A 75 -17.29 -8.52 6.84
C ALA A 75 -16.02 -9.35 6.56
N ARG A 76 -15.28 -9.68 7.63
CA ARG A 76 -14.09 -10.53 7.59
C ARG A 76 -14.22 -11.67 8.58
N VAL A 77 -14.01 -12.90 8.13
CA VAL A 77 -13.97 -14.10 8.98
C VAL A 77 -12.62 -14.78 8.83
N THR A 78 -11.94 -15.03 9.95
CA THR A 78 -10.70 -15.82 9.94
C THR A 78 -11.01 -17.30 10.05
N VAL A 79 -10.56 -18.10 9.10
CA VAL A 79 -10.66 -19.55 9.08
C VAL A 79 -9.28 -20.15 9.37
N THR A 80 -9.09 -20.73 10.55
CA THR A 80 -7.83 -21.39 10.92
C THR A 80 -7.81 -22.81 10.37
N CYS A 81 -6.68 -23.20 9.78
CA CYS A 81 -6.43 -24.50 9.17
C CYS A 81 -5.26 -25.21 9.84
N GLU A 82 -4.93 -26.42 9.40
CA GLU A 82 -3.83 -27.22 9.99
C GLU A 82 -2.46 -26.55 9.92
N ARG A 83 -2.19 -25.81 8.85
CA ARG A 83 -0.87 -25.21 8.52
C ARG A 83 -0.98 -23.74 8.13
N GLY A 84 -1.88 -22.99 8.77
CA GLY A 84 -2.07 -21.57 8.52
C GLY A 84 -3.51 -21.15 8.76
N ALA A 85 -3.90 -20.01 8.22
CA ALA A 85 -5.27 -19.53 8.30
C ALA A 85 -5.60 -18.67 7.07
N LEU A 86 -6.89 -18.56 6.73
CA LEU A 86 -7.43 -17.71 5.67
C LEU A 86 -8.29 -16.60 6.27
N ALA A 87 -8.34 -15.45 5.63
CA ALA A 87 -9.38 -14.45 5.83
C ALA A 87 -10.39 -14.55 4.67
N VAL A 88 -11.66 -14.76 5.00
CA VAL A 88 -12.78 -14.68 4.07
C VAL A 88 -13.35 -13.27 4.18
N HIS A 89 -13.21 -12.49 3.12
CA HIS A 89 -13.73 -11.12 3.02
C HIS A 89 -15.02 -11.11 2.21
N LEU A 90 -16.00 -10.36 2.70
CA LEU A 90 -17.36 -10.29 2.16
C LEU A 90 -17.83 -8.83 2.11
N ALA A 91 -18.65 -8.52 1.11
CA ALA A 91 -19.49 -7.34 1.10
C ALA A 91 -20.96 -7.79 1.10
N VAL A 92 -21.73 -7.39 2.13
CA VAL A 92 -23.07 -7.91 2.45
C VAL A 92 -24.07 -6.75 2.47
N ASP A 93 -25.24 -6.89 1.85
CA ASP A 93 -26.33 -5.90 1.97
C ASP A 93 -27.29 -6.20 3.14
N GLY A 94 -28.20 -5.28 3.46
CA GLY A 94 -29.19 -5.46 4.54
C GLY A 94 -30.20 -6.60 4.32
N ASP A 95 -30.26 -7.17 3.11
CA ASP A 95 -31.03 -8.37 2.78
C ASP A 95 -30.18 -9.65 2.89
N GLY A 96 -28.94 -9.54 3.35
CA GLY A 96 -28.00 -10.65 3.53
C GLY A 96 -27.39 -11.19 2.24
N ARG A 97 -27.47 -10.46 1.11
CA ARG A 97 -26.88 -10.90 -0.16
C ARG A 97 -25.44 -10.46 -0.29
N LEU A 98 -24.64 -11.31 -0.95
CA LEU A 98 -23.22 -11.06 -1.18
C LEU A 98 -23.00 -10.29 -2.47
N HIS A 99 -22.37 -9.12 -2.35
CA HIS A 99 -21.89 -8.31 -3.47
C HIS A 99 -20.40 -8.51 -3.74
N GLY A 100 -19.67 -9.09 -2.80
CA GLY A 100 -18.25 -9.47 -2.97
C GLY A 100 -17.86 -10.65 -2.09
N LEU A 101 -16.93 -11.47 -2.60
CA LEU A 101 -16.29 -12.59 -1.89
C LEU A 101 -14.82 -12.66 -2.30
N ARG A 102 -13.91 -12.65 -1.32
CA ARG A 102 -12.46 -12.81 -1.55
C ARG A 102 -11.84 -13.69 -0.46
N LEU A 103 -11.00 -14.65 -0.88
CA LEU A 103 -10.15 -15.44 0.01
C LEU A 103 -8.76 -14.81 0.07
N ALA A 104 -8.23 -14.60 1.27
CA ALA A 104 -6.89 -14.06 1.52
C ALA A 104 -6.19 -14.85 2.63
N SER A 105 -4.89 -14.67 2.84
CA SER A 105 -4.19 -15.19 4.02
C SER A 105 -4.71 -14.52 5.30
N ALA A 106 -4.93 -15.26 6.39
CA ALA A 106 -5.36 -14.69 7.66
C ALA A 106 -4.26 -13.86 8.34
N ASP A 107 -3.01 -14.33 8.21
CA ASP A 107 -1.81 -13.56 8.50
C ASP A 107 -1.52 -12.70 7.27
N GLU A 108 -2.37 -11.70 7.03
CA GLU A 108 -2.21 -10.79 5.89
C GLU A 108 -0.89 -10.00 5.96
N SER A 109 -0.16 -10.13 7.05
CA SER A 109 1.28 -10.22 6.92
C SER A 109 1.80 -11.08 8.07
N GLY A 110 2.54 -12.16 7.81
CA GLY A 110 3.47 -12.75 8.79
C GLY A 110 4.61 -11.78 9.18
N TRP A 111 4.34 -10.48 9.10
CA TRP A 111 5.20 -9.36 9.34
C TRP A 111 5.40 -9.23 10.84
N ASN A 112 6.67 -9.23 11.19
CA ASN A 112 7.12 -8.81 12.49
C ASN A 112 7.74 -7.42 12.35
N PRO A 113 7.71 -6.58 13.40
CA PRO A 113 8.37 -5.29 13.33
C PRO A 113 9.88 -5.45 13.03
N PRO A 114 10.45 -4.64 12.12
CA PRO A 114 11.89 -4.63 11.87
C PRO A 114 12.68 -4.14 13.10
N ASP A 115 13.94 -4.52 13.23
CA ASP A 115 14.80 -4.17 14.39
C ASP A 115 14.97 -2.65 14.61
N TYR A 116 14.86 -1.85 13.53
CA TYR A 116 14.94 -0.40 13.61
C TYR A 116 13.64 0.26 14.08
N ALA A 117 12.55 -0.49 14.20
CA ALA A 117 11.28 -0.02 14.71
C ALA A 117 11.17 -0.35 16.20
N ASP A 118 11.17 0.68 17.05
CA ASP A 118 10.86 0.53 18.47
C ASP A 118 9.46 1.09 18.75
N PRO A 119 8.43 0.24 18.92
CA PRO A 119 7.05 0.69 19.17
C PRO A 119 6.88 1.56 20.42
N ARG A 120 7.87 1.57 21.33
CA ARG A 120 7.85 2.45 22.50
C ARG A 120 8.16 3.90 22.16
N LEU A 121 8.66 4.19 20.96
CA LEU A 121 9.05 5.54 20.52
C LEU A 121 7.95 6.28 19.76
N PHE A 122 6.83 5.63 19.43
CA PHE A 122 5.73 6.26 18.70
C PHE A 122 4.36 5.74 19.17
N THR A 123 3.31 6.28 18.57
CA THR A 123 1.92 5.83 18.68
C THR A 123 1.29 5.82 17.30
N GLU A 124 0.41 4.86 17.05
CA GLU A 124 -0.45 4.87 15.86
C GLU A 124 -1.88 5.23 16.25
N ARG A 125 -2.58 5.91 15.34
CA ARG A 125 -4.03 6.04 15.41
C ARG A 125 -4.65 6.05 14.03
N GLU A 126 -5.87 5.53 13.97
CA GLU A 126 -6.72 5.60 12.80
C GLU A 126 -7.22 7.04 12.60
N VAL A 127 -7.21 7.47 11.35
CA VAL A 127 -7.77 8.74 10.86
C VAL A 127 -8.44 8.49 9.52
N THR A 128 -9.23 9.45 9.06
CA THR A 128 -9.88 9.39 7.74
C THR A 128 -9.30 10.48 6.86
N VAL A 129 -8.97 10.12 5.62
CA VAL A 129 -8.49 11.06 4.58
C VAL A 129 -9.62 11.27 3.57
N GLY A 130 -9.84 12.53 3.19
CA GLY A 130 -10.95 12.91 2.32
C GLY A 130 -12.30 13.04 3.07
N THR A 131 -13.38 13.15 2.31
CA THR A 131 -14.73 13.39 2.83
C THR A 131 -15.78 12.71 1.95
N GLY A 132 -16.94 12.38 2.51
CA GLY A 132 -18.05 11.81 1.76
C GLY A 132 -17.72 10.41 1.21
N ASP A 133 -18.30 10.10 0.05
CA ASP A 133 -18.27 8.74 -0.53
C ASP A 133 -16.89 8.31 -1.05
N THR A 134 -15.93 9.23 -1.14
CA THR A 134 -14.54 8.93 -1.54
C THR A 134 -13.57 8.93 -0.36
N ALA A 135 -14.06 9.06 0.87
CA ALA A 135 -13.22 9.01 2.06
C ALA A 135 -12.53 7.64 2.18
N VAL A 136 -11.26 7.65 2.61
CA VAL A 136 -10.46 6.43 2.77
C VAL A 136 -9.90 6.35 4.18
N GLY A 137 -9.69 5.13 4.65
CA GLY A 137 -9.04 4.90 5.94
C GLY A 137 -7.55 5.24 5.87
N ALA A 138 -7.01 5.73 6.98
CA ALA A 138 -5.62 6.10 7.09
C ALA A 138 -5.06 5.88 8.51
N THR A 139 -3.75 5.74 8.61
CA THR A 139 -3.05 5.56 9.88
C THR A 139 -2.01 6.67 10.05
N LEU A 140 -2.13 7.40 11.16
CA LEU A 140 -1.15 8.39 11.59
C LEU A 140 -0.19 7.75 12.61
N THR A 141 1.08 7.66 12.25
CA THR A 141 2.18 7.22 13.12
C THR A 141 2.89 8.46 13.66
N LEU A 142 2.81 8.69 14.96
CA LEU A 142 3.32 9.89 15.61
C LEU A 142 4.45 9.54 16.57
N PRO A 143 5.65 10.13 16.41
CA PRO A 143 6.72 10.02 17.39
C PRO A 143 6.28 10.50 18.77
N ARG A 144 6.71 9.81 19.81
CA ARG A 144 6.57 10.27 21.19
C ARG A 144 7.57 11.39 21.46
N GLY A 145 7.35 12.09 22.58
CA GLY A 145 8.17 13.24 22.96
C GLY A 145 7.63 14.56 22.41
N ARG A 146 8.29 15.64 22.81
CA ARG A 146 7.93 17.03 22.48
C ARG A 146 8.82 17.54 21.36
N GLY A 147 8.30 18.46 20.56
CA GLY A 147 9.02 19.12 19.48
C GLY A 147 8.15 19.28 18.24
N ASP A 148 8.45 20.29 17.44
CA ASP A 148 7.83 20.50 16.13
C ASP A 148 8.65 19.69 15.11
N ARG A 149 8.13 18.52 14.76
CA ARG A 149 8.82 17.52 13.92
C ARG A 149 8.34 17.58 12.47
N PRO A 150 9.18 17.16 11.51
CA PRO A 150 8.74 17.00 10.14
C PRO A 150 7.64 15.93 10.02
N GLY A 151 6.75 16.13 9.06
CA GLY A 151 5.70 15.19 8.68
C GLY A 151 5.89 14.68 7.27
N ILE A 152 5.62 13.40 7.01
CA ILE A 152 5.65 12.80 5.68
C ILE A 152 4.31 12.11 5.38
N VAL A 153 3.72 12.43 4.23
CA VAL A 153 2.65 11.61 3.65
C VAL A 153 3.28 10.56 2.74
N LEU A 154 2.98 9.28 2.96
CA LEU A 154 3.40 8.19 2.08
C LEU A 154 2.33 7.94 1.01
N VAL A 155 2.76 7.85 -0.25
CA VAL A 155 1.86 7.67 -1.40
C VAL A 155 2.31 6.48 -2.25
N SER A 156 1.50 5.44 -2.31
CA SER A 156 1.79 4.20 -3.04
C SER A 156 1.32 4.26 -4.49
N SER A 157 1.72 3.26 -5.28
CA SER A 157 1.18 3.01 -6.62
C SER A 157 -0.01 2.05 -6.57
N GLY A 158 -0.93 2.16 -7.53
CA GLY A 158 -1.99 1.18 -7.76
C GLY A 158 -3.02 1.04 -6.62
N PRO A 159 -3.91 0.03 -6.71
CA PRO A 159 -4.96 -0.22 -5.71
C PRO A 159 -4.39 -1.02 -4.53
N LEU A 160 -3.60 -0.37 -3.68
CA LEU A 160 -3.00 -0.97 -2.49
C LEU A 160 -3.51 -0.35 -1.19
N ASP A 161 -3.51 -1.13 -0.12
CA ASP A 161 -3.79 -0.65 1.23
C ASP A 161 -2.69 0.32 1.71
N ARG A 162 -2.94 1.01 2.81
CA ARG A 162 -2.00 1.98 3.40
C ARG A 162 -0.65 1.39 3.82
N ASP A 163 -0.58 0.08 4.03
CA ASP A 163 0.63 -0.62 4.45
C ASP A 163 1.44 -1.14 3.25
N VAL A 164 0.86 -1.11 2.04
CA VAL A 164 1.38 -1.69 0.80
C VAL A 164 1.60 -3.20 0.98
N THR A 165 0.60 -3.85 1.59
CA THR A 165 0.65 -5.26 1.96
C THR A 165 0.92 -6.13 0.73
N THR A 166 2.09 -6.77 0.71
CA THR A 166 2.57 -7.60 -0.40
C THR A 166 3.08 -8.92 0.16
N GLY A 167 2.25 -9.97 0.07
CA GLY A 167 2.54 -11.24 0.73
C GLY A 167 2.74 -11.05 2.25
N PRO A 168 3.87 -11.47 2.84
CA PRO A 168 4.15 -11.27 4.27
C PRO A 168 4.68 -9.87 4.60
N ASN A 169 4.81 -8.97 3.63
CA ASN A 169 5.57 -7.72 3.78
C ASN A 169 4.67 -6.48 3.82
N LYS A 170 5.14 -5.43 4.50
CA LYS A 170 4.43 -4.16 4.68
C LYS A 170 5.40 -2.96 4.57
N PRO A 171 5.88 -2.62 3.38
CA PRO A 171 6.96 -1.64 3.21
C PRO A 171 6.57 -0.23 3.66
N PHE A 172 5.30 0.17 3.53
CA PHE A 172 4.87 1.48 4.04
C PHE A 172 4.75 1.50 5.57
N LYS A 173 4.44 0.36 6.18
CA LYS A 173 4.47 0.23 7.64
C LYS A 173 5.92 0.23 8.17
N ASP A 174 6.82 -0.44 7.48
CA ASP A 174 8.27 -0.40 7.76
C ASP A 174 8.81 1.03 7.72
N LEU A 175 8.53 1.76 6.63
CA LEU A 175 8.87 3.17 6.50
C LEU A 175 8.25 4.00 7.63
N ALA A 176 6.95 3.87 7.87
CA ALA A 176 6.27 4.66 8.89
C ALA A 176 6.84 4.43 10.29
N TRP A 177 7.07 3.17 10.67
CA TRP A 177 7.60 2.83 11.99
C TRP A 177 9.07 3.22 12.14
N GLY A 178 9.89 2.99 11.10
CA GLY A 178 11.31 3.35 11.11
C GLY A 178 11.56 4.86 11.12
N LEU A 179 10.76 5.62 10.37
CA LEU A 179 10.77 7.08 10.35
C LEU A 179 10.22 7.67 11.66
N ALA A 180 9.15 7.11 12.21
CA ALA A 180 8.60 7.57 13.48
C ALA A 180 9.54 7.31 14.68
N ALA A 181 10.24 6.17 14.68
CA ALA A 181 11.31 5.91 15.64
C ALA A 181 12.46 6.94 15.57
N ARG A 182 12.62 7.60 14.42
CA ARG A 182 13.60 8.67 14.16
C ARG A 182 13.04 10.08 14.28
N GLY A 183 11.80 10.24 14.77
CA GLY A 183 11.23 11.55 15.06
C GLY A 183 10.44 12.18 13.92
N VAL A 184 10.07 11.43 12.88
CA VAL A 184 9.23 11.91 11.77
C VAL A 184 7.77 11.47 11.97
N ALA A 185 6.81 12.38 11.86
CA ALA A 185 5.40 12.01 11.82
C ALA A 185 5.04 11.45 10.44
N VAL A 186 4.33 10.33 10.38
CA VAL A 186 4.02 9.67 9.09
C VAL A 186 2.53 9.41 8.97
N LEU A 187 1.93 9.82 7.86
CA LEU A 187 0.57 9.49 7.49
C LEU A 187 0.57 8.60 6.25
N ARG A 188 -0.03 7.43 6.37
CA ARG A 188 -0.27 6.49 5.27
C ARG A 188 -1.77 6.21 5.15
N PHE A 189 -2.27 6.06 3.94
CA PHE A 189 -3.71 5.94 3.67
C PHE A 189 -3.99 4.91 2.59
N ASP A 190 -5.18 4.30 2.65
CA ASP A 190 -5.62 3.35 1.64
C ASP A 190 -5.85 4.10 0.33
N LYS A 191 -5.37 3.57 -0.78
CA LYS A 191 -5.57 4.21 -2.08
C LYS A 191 -7.06 4.30 -2.40
N LEU A 192 -7.47 5.36 -3.09
CA LEU A 192 -8.85 5.53 -3.55
C LEU A 192 -9.33 4.28 -4.32
N THR A 193 -8.50 3.79 -5.23
CA THR A 193 -8.74 2.60 -6.07
C THR A 193 -8.66 1.28 -5.30
N TYR A 194 -8.12 1.28 -4.08
CA TYR A 194 -8.17 0.12 -3.17
C TYR A 194 -9.47 0.10 -2.36
N ALA A 195 -9.81 1.25 -1.76
CA ALA A 195 -10.97 1.37 -0.89
C ALA A 195 -12.29 1.40 -1.67
N HIS A 196 -12.25 1.90 -2.91
CA HIS A 196 -13.41 2.10 -3.79
C HIS A 196 -13.12 1.53 -5.17
N SER A 197 -13.23 0.20 -5.31
CA SER A 197 -12.97 -0.49 -6.58
C SER A 197 -13.92 -0.03 -7.69
N GLY A 198 -13.40 0.12 -8.90
CA GLY A 198 -14.16 0.53 -10.09
C GLY A 198 -14.04 2.03 -10.43
N PHE A 199 -13.48 2.84 -9.53
CA PHE A 199 -13.12 4.23 -9.85
C PHE A 199 -12.03 4.31 -10.91
N GLU A 200 -11.09 3.36 -10.91
CA GLU A 200 -9.99 3.25 -11.85
C GLU A 200 -10.44 3.04 -13.30
N SER A 201 -11.68 2.61 -13.52
CA SER A 201 -12.29 2.45 -14.86
C SER A 201 -13.30 3.55 -15.19
N ALA A 202 -13.51 4.53 -14.30
CA ALA A 202 -14.48 5.59 -14.51
C ALA A 202 -14.04 6.52 -15.66
N PRO A 203 -14.97 6.92 -16.56
CA PRO A 203 -14.66 7.90 -17.60
C PRO A 203 -14.12 9.20 -17.01
N GLY A 204 -13.01 9.70 -17.56
CA GLY A 204 -12.37 10.93 -17.09
C GLY A 204 -11.47 10.76 -15.87
N PHE A 205 -11.32 9.55 -15.32
CA PHE A 205 -10.34 9.28 -14.27
C PHE A 205 -8.92 9.46 -14.83
N THR A 206 -8.07 10.19 -14.10
CA THR A 206 -6.66 10.42 -14.44
C THR A 206 -5.76 10.26 -13.22
N MET A 207 -4.45 10.43 -13.41
CA MET A 207 -3.50 10.44 -12.31
C MET A 207 -3.75 11.61 -11.35
N VAL A 208 -4.42 12.69 -11.80
CA VAL A 208 -4.82 13.79 -10.92
C VAL A 208 -5.83 13.30 -9.89
N GLU A 209 -6.96 12.73 -10.33
CA GLU A 209 -8.02 12.23 -9.46
C GLU A 209 -7.53 11.10 -8.54
N GLU A 210 -6.61 10.27 -9.03
CA GLU A 210 -6.09 9.14 -8.25
C GLU A 210 -5.16 9.55 -7.10
N TYR A 211 -4.39 10.63 -7.26
CA TYR A 211 -3.29 10.96 -6.33
C TYR A 211 -3.46 12.29 -5.60
N VAL A 212 -3.96 13.34 -6.25
CA VAL A 212 -3.84 14.70 -5.73
C VAL A 212 -4.79 14.95 -4.54
N PRO A 213 -6.12 14.75 -4.65
CA PRO A 213 -7.05 15.17 -3.60
C PRO A 213 -6.77 14.54 -2.23
N HIS A 214 -6.58 13.22 -2.19
CA HIS A 214 -6.34 12.49 -0.96
C HIS A 214 -4.97 12.80 -0.35
N THR A 215 -3.94 12.98 -1.18
CA THR A 215 -2.61 13.36 -0.66
C THR A 215 -2.63 14.76 -0.06
N LEU A 216 -3.34 15.72 -0.67
CA LEU A 216 -3.49 17.07 -0.10
C LEU A 216 -4.30 17.05 1.20
N ALA A 217 -5.37 16.25 1.27
CA ALA A 217 -6.13 16.07 2.51
C ALA A 217 -5.28 15.42 3.63
N ALA A 218 -4.44 14.44 3.28
CA ALA A 218 -3.48 13.85 4.22
C ALA A 218 -2.42 14.87 4.70
N ALA A 219 -1.89 15.69 3.80
CA ALA A 219 -0.95 16.76 4.16
C ALA A 219 -1.59 17.78 5.10
N GLU A 220 -2.85 18.15 4.88
CA GLU A 220 -3.61 19.03 5.76
C GLU A 220 -3.81 18.43 7.17
N ILE A 221 -4.07 17.12 7.27
CA ILE A 221 -4.14 16.42 8.57
C ILE A 221 -2.81 16.52 9.31
N LEU A 222 -1.68 16.31 8.62
CA LEU A 222 -0.35 16.48 9.22
C LEU A 222 -0.10 17.94 9.64
N ARG A 223 -0.44 18.93 8.81
CA ARG A 223 -0.28 20.36 9.15
C ARG A 223 -1.09 20.77 10.38
N ARG A 224 -2.23 20.13 10.64
CA ARG A 224 -3.06 20.37 11.83
C ARG A 224 -2.69 19.53 13.04
N GLN A 225 -1.81 18.55 12.88
CA GLN A 225 -1.46 17.60 13.93
C GLN A 225 -0.60 18.27 15.02
N PRO A 226 -1.04 18.28 16.29
CA PRO A 226 -0.19 18.76 17.38
C PRO A 226 1.15 18.01 17.43
N GLY A 227 2.23 18.80 17.49
CA GLY A 227 3.61 18.33 17.46
C GLY A 227 4.13 18.03 16.05
N VAL A 228 3.47 18.43 14.97
CA VAL A 228 4.05 18.45 13.63
C VAL A 228 4.28 19.91 13.25
N ASP A 229 5.44 20.22 12.69
CA ASP A 229 5.71 21.54 12.13
C ASP A 229 4.96 21.68 10.79
N PRO A 230 3.96 22.57 10.67
CA PRO A 230 3.18 22.71 9.44
C PRO A 230 4.02 23.21 8.25
N ALA A 231 5.19 23.82 8.49
CA ALA A 231 6.11 24.26 7.44
C ALA A 231 7.07 23.14 6.98
N ARG A 232 7.04 21.97 7.62
CA ARG A 232 7.92 20.82 7.33
C ARG A 232 7.10 19.57 7.02
N VAL A 233 6.09 19.72 6.17
CA VAL A 233 5.30 18.59 5.65
C VAL A 233 5.79 18.26 4.23
N TYR A 234 6.18 17.00 4.04
CA TYR A 234 6.73 16.48 2.80
C TYR A 234 5.85 15.37 2.24
N VAL A 235 6.02 15.06 0.96
CA VAL A 235 5.38 13.91 0.31
C VAL A 235 6.44 12.93 -0.14
N ALA A 236 6.33 11.66 0.27
CA ALA A 236 7.18 10.58 -0.21
C ALA A 236 6.34 9.61 -1.04
N GLY A 237 6.61 9.58 -2.33
CA GLY A 237 5.89 8.75 -3.28
C GLY A 237 6.70 7.54 -3.72
N HIS A 238 6.09 6.36 -3.78
CA HIS A 238 6.69 5.13 -4.29
C HIS A 238 6.13 4.75 -5.66
N SER A 239 7.02 4.42 -6.60
CA SER A 239 6.64 3.96 -7.95
C SER A 239 5.72 5.00 -8.62
N GLY A 240 4.49 4.63 -9.00
CA GLY A 240 3.46 5.58 -9.50
C GLY A 240 3.21 6.77 -8.58
N GLY A 241 3.25 6.58 -7.26
CA GLY A 241 3.18 7.67 -6.27
C GLY A 241 4.42 8.58 -6.32
N GLY A 242 5.60 8.03 -6.64
CA GLY A 242 6.83 8.78 -6.86
C GLY A 242 6.73 9.66 -8.10
N LYS A 243 6.18 9.13 -9.20
CA LYS A 243 5.84 9.92 -10.40
C LYS A 243 4.80 11.01 -10.08
N ALA A 244 3.85 10.75 -9.18
CA ALA A 244 2.83 11.72 -8.78
C ALA A 244 3.35 12.84 -7.88
N ALA A 245 4.39 12.58 -7.08
CA ALA A 245 4.84 13.49 -6.03
C ALA A 245 5.16 14.91 -6.54
N PRO A 246 5.83 15.12 -7.69
CA PRO A 246 6.03 16.46 -8.24
C PRO A 246 4.72 17.20 -8.55
N ARG A 247 3.76 16.52 -9.20
CA ARG A 247 2.44 17.08 -9.50
C ARG A 247 1.65 17.40 -8.23
N ILE A 248 1.74 16.55 -7.20
CA ILE A 248 1.13 16.82 -5.89
C ILE A 248 1.73 18.07 -5.25
N ALA A 249 3.07 18.19 -5.22
CA ALA A 249 3.76 19.35 -4.66
C ALA A 249 3.49 20.64 -5.44
N ALA A 250 3.30 20.56 -6.75
CA ALA A 250 2.89 21.70 -7.56
C ALA A 250 1.46 22.18 -7.23
N ALA A 251 0.57 21.28 -6.80
CA ALA A 251 -0.81 21.59 -6.43
C ALA A 251 -0.94 22.21 -5.02
N ASP A 252 0.01 21.95 -4.10
CA ASP A 252 0.06 22.57 -2.78
C ASP A 252 1.46 23.16 -2.49
N PRO A 253 1.65 24.48 -2.71
CA PRO A 253 2.92 25.17 -2.47
C PRO A 253 3.41 25.13 -1.01
N ALA A 254 2.58 24.70 -0.05
CA ALA A 254 2.97 24.51 1.34
C ALA A 254 3.72 23.19 1.59
N ILE A 255 3.74 22.26 0.62
CA ILE A 255 4.59 21.07 0.69
C ILE A 255 6.05 21.50 0.64
N ALA A 256 6.81 21.11 1.66
CA ALA A 256 8.17 21.55 1.91
C ALA A 256 9.20 20.90 0.97
N GLY A 257 8.87 19.74 0.39
CA GLY A 257 9.72 19.00 -0.55
C GLY A 257 9.16 17.60 -0.83
N VAL A 258 9.80 16.88 -1.75
CA VAL A 258 9.35 15.56 -2.19
C VAL A 258 10.46 14.50 -2.10
N VAL A 259 10.08 13.28 -1.74
CA VAL A 259 10.93 12.09 -1.81
C VAL A 259 10.39 11.17 -2.90
N LEU A 260 11.22 10.90 -3.91
CA LEU A 260 10.90 10.07 -5.07
C LEU A 260 11.52 8.69 -4.85
N LEU A 261 10.71 7.72 -4.38
CA LEU A 261 11.11 6.35 -4.10
C LEU A 261 10.84 5.48 -5.34
N ALA A 262 11.87 4.96 -5.99
CA ALA A 262 11.72 4.14 -7.21
C ALA A 262 10.77 4.80 -8.24
N ALA A 263 10.97 6.09 -8.52
CA ALA A 263 10.14 6.85 -9.45
C ALA A 263 10.71 6.77 -10.86
N ASP A 264 9.88 6.34 -11.81
CA ASP A 264 10.24 6.20 -13.22
C ASP A 264 10.22 7.54 -13.98
N THR A 265 11.09 7.64 -14.98
CA THR A 265 11.10 8.72 -15.98
C THR A 265 10.67 8.23 -17.35
N VAL A 266 10.66 6.90 -17.55
CA VAL A 266 10.24 6.26 -18.79
C VAL A 266 8.72 6.08 -18.82
N PRO A 267 8.07 6.16 -20.01
CA PRO A 267 6.63 5.87 -20.12
C PRO A 267 6.27 4.47 -19.59
N LEU A 268 5.26 4.42 -18.71
CA LEU A 268 4.81 3.20 -18.04
C LEU A 268 4.60 2.00 -18.98
N PRO A 269 3.98 2.11 -20.18
CA PRO A 269 3.84 0.98 -21.10
C PRO A 269 5.17 0.32 -21.48
N ARG A 270 6.26 1.10 -21.57
CA ARG A 270 7.61 0.61 -21.87
C ARG A 270 8.24 -0.08 -20.67
N SER A 271 8.11 0.51 -19.49
CA SER A 271 8.59 -0.06 -18.23
C SER A 271 7.95 -1.43 -17.95
N ILE A 272 6.67 -1.61 -18.29
CA ILE A 272 5.97 -2.90 -18.16
C ILE A 272 6.55 -3.96 -19.10
N LEU A 273 6.79 -3.64 -20.38
CA LEU A 273 7.39 -4.59 -21.32
C LEU A 273 8.80 -5.00 -20.88
N ARG A 274 9.60 -4.03 -20.44
CA ARG A 274 10.93 -4.27 -19.88
C ARG A 274 10.89 -5.20 -18.66
N ALA A 275 9.97 -4.94 -17.73
CA ALA A 275 9.82 -5.77 -16.53
C ALA A 275 9.43 -7.22 -16.90
N LEU A 276 8.56 -7.42 -17.90
CA LEU A 276 8.20 -8.75 -18.39
C LEU A 276 9.37 -9.46 -19.07
N ASP A 277 10.13 -8.77 -19.91
CA ASP A 277 11.33 -9.32 -20.55
C ASP A 277 12.37 -9.74 -19.49
N HIS A 278 12.54 -8.94 -18.43
CA HIS A 278 13.40 -9.31 -17.29
C HIS A 278 12.89 -10.56 -16.58
N ILE A 279 11.61 -10.64 -16.23
CA ILE A 279 11.02 -11.80 -15.53
C ILE A 279 11.19 -13.07 -16.36
N ALA A 280 10.97 -13.01 -17.69
CA ALA A 280 11.16 -14.16 -18.57
C ALA A 280 12.60 -14.72 -18.56
N VAL A 281 13.60 -13.87 -18.26
CA VAL A 281 15.00 -14.28 -18.12
C VAL A 281 15.30 -14.87 -16.74
N VAL A 282 14.79 -14.24 -15.67
CA VAL A 282 15.14 -14.62 -14.28
C VAL A 282 14.26 -15.72 -13.68
N GLU A 283 13.09 -15.96 -14.27
CA GLU A 283 12.14 -17.01 -13.91
C GLU A 283 11.65 -17.76 -15.17
N PRO A 284 12.53 -18.44 -15.92
CA PRO A 284 12.19 -19.09 -17.20
C PRO A 284 11.17 -20.23 -17.07
N GLU A 285 10.92 -20.71 -15.85
CA GLU A 285 9.86 -21.67 -15.55
C GLU A 285 8.45 -21.07 -15.62
N ARG A 286 8.33 -19.73 -15.60
CA ARG A 286 7.06 -19.04 -15.80
C ARG A 286 6.83 -18.88 -17.30
N ASP A 287 5.86 -19.61 -17.85
CA ASP A 287 5.43 -19.34 -19.23
C ASP A 287 4.65 -18.02 -19.28
N LEU A 288 5.33 -16.98 -19.78
CA LEU A 288 4.77 -15.65 -19.97
C LEU A 288 4.36 -15.38 -21.42
N THR A 289 4.42 -16.37 -22.31
CA THR A 289 4.28 -16.16 -23.76
C THR A 289 2.96 -15.48 -24.13
N GLU A 290 1.84 -16.01 -23.64
CA GLU A 290 0.50 -15.46 -23.90
C GLU A 290 0.33 -14.08 -23.24
N MET A 291 0.81 -13.93 -21.99
CA MET A 291 0.76 -12.67 -21.27
C MET A 291 1.54 -11.58 -22.01
N MET A 292 2.77 -11.85 -22.43
CA MET A 292 3.60 -10.91 -23.18
C MET A 292 2.97 -10.55 -24.53
N ALA A 293 2.37 -11.51 -25.23
CA ALA A 293 1.66 -11.23 -26.48
C ALA A 293 0.46 -10.30 -26.25
N SER A 294 -0.35 -10.58 -25.23
CA SER A 294 -1.49 -9.73 -24.85
C SER A 294 -1.05 -8.32 -24.43
N THR A 295 -0.05 -8.22 -23.54
CA THR A 295 0.49 -6.94 -23.08
C THR A 295 1.04 -6.11 -24.23
N ARG A 296 1.72 -6.72 -25.21
CA ARG A 296 2.21 -5.99 -26.40
C ARG A 296 1.07 -5.38 -27.22
N LEU A 297 -0.05 -6.09 -27.37
CA LEU A 297 -1.23 -5.56 -28.05
C LEU A 297 -1.86 -4.41 -27.26
N GLN A 298 -2.01 -4.57 -25.94
CA GLN A 298 -2.54 -3.53 -25.06
C GLN A 298 -1.66 -2.28 -25.04
N VAL A 299 -0.34 -2.44 -24.99
CA VAL A 299 0.63 -1.34 -25.09
C VAL A 299 0.49 -0.63 -26.43
N ALA A 300 0.42 -1.36 -27.55
CA ALA A 300 0.25 -0.77 -28.86
C ALA A 300 -1.06 0.03 -29.00
N ALA A 301 -2.16 -0.47 -28.43
CA ALA A 301 -3.42 0.26 -28.37
C ALA A 301 -3.29 1.52 -27.49
N THR A 302 -2.65 1.38 -26.33
CA THR A 302 -2.42 2.43 -25.33
C THR A 302 -1.46 3.51 -25.79
N GLU A 303 -0.57 3.25 -26.75
CA GLU A 303 0.37 4.21 -27.34
C GLU A 303 -0.05 4.66 -28.73
N SER A 304 -1.19 4.19 -29.23
CA SER A 304 -1.71 4.57 -30.54
C SER A 304 -1.88 6.09 -30.65
N PRO A 305 -1.44 6.72 -31.76
CA PRO A 305 -1.73 8.13 -32.02
C PRO A 305 -3.24 8.38 -32.26
N MET A 306 -4.03 7.32 -32.44
CA MET A 306 -5.48 7.38 -32.59
C MET A 306 -6.23 7.28 -31.26
N LEU A 307 -5.54 7.21 -30.11
CA LEU A 307 -6.18 7.18 -28.80
C LEU A 307 -6.94 8.51 -28.56
N THR A 308 -8.24 8.41 -28.25
CA THR A 308 -9.08 9.57 -27.90
C THR A 308 -9.78 9.34 -26.55
N PRO A 309 -10.29 10.38 -25.87
CA PRO A 309 -11.02 10.23 -24.61
C PRO A 309 -12.22 9.26 -24.70
N GLU A 310 -12.79 9.07 -25.89
CA GLU A 310 -13.92 8.16 -26.16
C GLU A 310 -13.50 6.71 -26.43
N THR A 311 -12.19 6.42 -26.49
CA THR A 311 -11.69 5.06 -26.71
C THR A 311 -12.12 4.17 -25.54
N PRO A 312 -12.80 3.03 -25.79
CA PRO A 312 -13.19 2.10 -24.73
C PRO A 312 -11.98 1.63 -23.94
N THR A 313 -12.16 1.42 -22.63
CA THR A 313 -11.10 0.91 -21.75
C THR A 313 -10.65 -0.49 -22.12
N ALA A 314 -11.58 -1.33 -22.62
CA ALA A 314 -11.33 -2.72 -22.96
C ALA A 314 -10.21 -2.87 -23.99
N GLY A 315 -9.14 -3.55 -23.60
CA GLY A 315 -7.98 -3.79 -24.46
C GLY A 315 -6.93 -2.69 -24.42
N LEU A 316 -7.12 -1.65 -23.60
CA LEU A 316 -6.03 -0.79 -23.15
C LEU A 316 -5.26 -1.48 -22.01
N LEU A 317 -4.06 -0.99 -21.74
CA LEU A 317 -3.24 -1.52 -20.67
C LEU A 317 -3.97 -1.32 -19.33
N PHE A 318 -4.03 -2.38 -18.51
CA PHE A 318 -4.76 -2.45 -17.24
C PHE A 318 -6.27 -2.16 -17.31
N ASP A 319 -6.85 -2.11 -18.52
CA ASP A 319 -8.22 -1.62 -18.75
C ASP A 319 -8.48 -0.24 -18.10
N TRP A 320 -7.43 0.59 -17.98
CA TRP A 320 -7.55 1.97 -17.55
C TRP A 320 -8.17 2.86 -18.65
N PRO A 321 -8.90 3.92 -18.28
CA PRO A 321 -9.56 4.77 -19.26
C PRO A 321 -8.55 5.53 -20.11
N ALA A 322 -8.93 5.81 -21.35
CA ALA A 322 -8.10 6.54 -22.28
C ALA A 322 -7.69 7.93 -21.74
N SER A 323 -8.54 8.57 -20.92
CA SER A 323 -8.21 9.80 -20.21
C SER A 323 -6.95 9.68 -19.35
N TYR A 324 -6.77 8.55 -18.65
CA TYR A 324 -5.62 8.30 -17.80
C TYR A 324 -4.34 8.20 -18.64
N TRP A 325 -4.41 7.49 -19.76
CA TRP A 325 -3.27 7.33 -20.67
C TRP A 325 -2.91 8.62 -21.41
N LEU A 326 -3.90 9.42 -21.81
CA LEU A 326 -3.68 10.74 -22.39
C LEU A 326 -3.02 11.69 -21.37
N ASP A 327 -3.49 11.71 -20.13
CA ASP A 327 -2.86 12.47 -19.05
C ASP A 327 -1.39 12.05 -18.84
N LEU A 328 -1.10 10.74 -18.77
CA LEU A 328 0.27 10.26 -18.62
C LEU A 328 1.19 10.63 -19.80
N ARG A 329 0.66 10.73 -21.03
CA ARG A 329 1.45 11.15 -22.20
C ARG A 329 1.77 12.64 -22.18
N GLU A 330 0.89 13.45 -21.62
CA GLU A 330 1.06 14.91 -21.51
C GLU A 330 1.88 15.29 -20.27
N TYR A 331 1.92 14.44 -19.25
CA TYR A 331 2.62 14.70 -18.01
C TYR A 331 4.13 14.48 -18.11
N ASP A 332 4.90 15.56 -17.99
CA ASP A 332 6.34 15.50 -17.77
C ASP A 332 6.66 15.67 -16.28
N GLN A 333 6.84 14.55 -15.58
CA GLN A 333 7.17 14.52 -14.16
C GLN A 333 8.53 15.14 -13.84
N VAL A 334 9.49 15.08 -14.77
CA VAL A 334 10.85 15.59 -14.57
C VAL A 334 10.87 17.12 -14.68
N ALA A 335 10.23 17.66 -15.72
CA ALA A 335 10.06 19.10 -15.87
C ALA A 335 9.20 19.68 -14.74
N THR A 336 8.16 18.96 -14.31
CA THR A 336 7.34 19.38 -13.17
C THR A 336 8.17 19.45 -11.89
N ALA A 337 9.02 18.45 -11.62
CA ALA A 337 9.91 18.45 -10.47
C ALA A 337 10.93 19.60 -10.53
N ALA A 338 11.56 19.82 -11.68
CA ALA A 338 12.51 20.93 -11.89
C ALA A 338 11.88 22.31 -11.62
N GLY A 339 10.58 22.45 -11.91
CA GLY A 339 9.82 23.68 -11.70
C GLY A 339 9.36 23.94 -10.26
N LEU A 340 9.53 23.00 -9.32
CA LEU A 340 9.00 23.14 -7.96
C LEU A 340 9.71 24.23 -7.15
N GLY A 341 11.02 24.40 -7.35
CA GLY A 341 11.84 25.26 -6.48
C GLY A 341 11.86 24.81 -5.02
N ARG A 342 11.72 23.50 -4.77
CA ARG A 342 11.73 22.85 -3.45
C ARG A 342 12.78 21.73 -3.40
N PRO A 343 13.28 21.37 -2.20
CA PRO A 343 14.12 20.18 -2.02
C PRO A 343 13.51 18.91 -2.63
N ILE A 344 14.35 18.13 -3.31
CA ILE A 344 14.00 16.82 -3.87
C ILE A 344 15.00 15.77 -3.39
N LEU A 345 14.52 14.65 -2.86
CA LEU A 345 15.32 13.46 -2.60
C LEU A 345 14.90 12.34 -3.57
N ILE A 346 15.86 11.79 -4.32
CA ILE A 346 15.65 10.61 -5.16
C ILE A 346 16.28 9.41 -4.47
N VAL A 347 15.49 8.36 -4.29
CA VAL A 347 15.90 7.07 -3.72
C VAL A 347 15.69 5.99 -4.76
N GLN A 348 16.78 5.40 -5.23
CA GLN A 348 16.80 4.39 -6.28
C GLN A 348 17.38 3.06 -5.77
N GLY A 349 16.66 1.96 -6.01
CA GLY A 349 17.19 0.60 -5.80
C GLY A 349 18.08 0.17 -6.97
N GLY A 350 19.25 -0.38 -6.68
CA GLY A 350 20.16 -0.89 -7.71
C GLY A 350 19.77 -2.25 -8.29
N ARG A 351 18.92 -3.02 -7.60
CA ARG A 351 18.33 -4.28 -8.09
C ARG A 351 16.91 -4.11 -8.61
N ASP A 352 16.39 -2.89 -8.64
CA ASP A 352 15.04 -2.61 -9.11
C ASP A 352 14.93 -2.90 -10.61
N TYR A 353 14.12 -3.89 -10.96
CA TYR A 353 13.88 -4.31 -12.34
C TYR A 353 12.62 -3.66 -12.95
N GLN A 354 11.78 -3.02 -12.13
CA GLN A 354 10.56 -2.35 -12.58
C GLN A 354 10.88 -0.90 -12.97
N VAL A 355 11.63 -0.22 -12.11
CA VAL A 355 12.15 1.14 -12.32
C VAL A 355 13.66 1.09 -12.17
N THR A 356 14.38 1.10 -13.29
CA THR A 356 15.78 0.69 -13.30
C THR A 356 16.72 1.87 -13.07
N ALA A 357 17.81 1.62 -12.34
CA ALA A 357 18.87 2.62 -12.18
C ALA A 357 19.55 2.99 -13.51
N ASP A 358 19.48 2.12 -14.53
CA ASP A 358 20.17 2.33 -15.81
C ASP A 358 19.34 3.12 -16.82
N GLU A 359 18.01 3.13 -16.71
CA GLU A 359 17.14 3.81 -17.69
C GLU A 359 16.27 4.90 -17.08
N ASP A 360 15.87 4.78 -15.81
CA ASP A 360 15.00 5.77 -15.17
C ASP A 360 15.78 6.86 -14.43
N LEU A 361 16.77 6.47 -13.63
CA LEU A 361 17.58 7.41 -12.84
C LEU A 361 18.31 8.47 -13.71
N PRO A 362 18.91 8.13 -14.88
CA PRO A 362 19.59 9.13 -15.70
C PRO A 362 18.64 10.24 -16.18
N GLY A 363 17.36 9.94 -16.38
CA GLY A 363 16.35 10.93 -16.73
C GLY A 363 16.17 11.97 -15.62
N TRP A 364 16.13 11.53 -14.36
CA TRP A 364 16.08 12.43 -13.20
C TRP A 364 17.37 13.24 -13.06
N GLU A 365 18.53 12.60 -13.13
CA GLU A 365 19.83 13.28 -12.99
C GLU A 365 20.03 14.35 -14.06
N ALA A 366 19.71 14.04 -15.32
CA ALA A 366 19.84 14.97 -16.42
C ALA A 366 18.84 16.13 -16.31
N GLY A 367 17.56 15.84 -16.07
CA GLY A 367 16.52 16.86 -16.01
C GLY A 367 16.60 17.77 -14.78
N LEU A 368 17.21 17.29 -13.69
CA LEU A 368 17.35 18.03 -12.45
C LEU A 368 18.75 18.63 -12.23
N ALA A 369 19.70 18.48 -13.16
CA ALA A 369 21.08 18.95 -12.99
C ALA A 369 21.20 20.46 -12.66
N GLY A 370 20.24 21.28 -13.10
CA GLY A 370 20.17 22.72 -12.81
C GLY A 370 19.27 23.10 -11.62
N THR A 371 18.63 22.12 -10.97
CA THR A 371 17.67 22.36 -9.89
C THR A 371 18.43 22.41 -8.56
N PRO A 372 18.26 23.47 -7.74
CA PRO A 372 18.89 23.53 -6.43
C PRO A 372 18.29 22.48 -5.48
N GLU A 373 19.08 22.03 -4.50
CA GLU A 373 18.62 21.16 -3.40
C GLU A 373 18.09 19.77 -3.82
N VAL A 374 18.69 19.20 -4.88
CA VAL A 374 18.45 17.82 -5.30
C VAL A 374 19.48 16.89 -4.67
N THR A 375 19.00 15.83 -4.01
CA THR A 375 19.82 14.78 -3.42
C THR A 375 19.49 13.45 -4.07
N VAL A 376 20.50 12.72 -4.54
CA VAL A 376 20.33 11.36 -5.08
C VAL A 376 20.96 10.34 -4.13
N ARG A 377 20.26 9.24 -3.89
CA ARG A 377 20.70 8.09 -3.12
C ARG A 377 20.41 6.81 -3.90
N VAL A 378 21.46 6.05 -4.18
CA VAL A 378 21.36 4.74 -4.86
C VAL A 378 21.78 3.66 -3.87
N TYR A 379 20.94 2.63 -3.74
CA TYR A 379 21.16 1.51 -2.82
C TYR A 379 21.40 0.23 -3.64
N PRO A 380 22.66 -0.19 -3.87
CA PRO A 380 22.97 -1.23 -4.86
C PRO A 380 22.28 -2.57 -4.64
N ALA A 381 22.04 -2.95 -3.38
CA ALA A 381 21.43 -4.23 -3.01
C ALA A 381 19.90 -4.17 -2.87
N VAL A 382 19.29 -3.02 -3.11
CA VAL A 382 17.87 -2.77 -2.85
C VAL A 382 17.03 -2.95 -4.12
N ASP A 383 15.89 -3.64 -4.00
CA ASP A 383 14.92 -3.85 -5.08
C ASP A 383 13.80 -2.80 -5.12
N HIS A 384 12.81 -3.02 -5.99
CA HIS A 384 11.67 -2.11 -6.17
C HIS A 384 10.87 -1.83 -4.90
N MET A 385 10.76 -2.81 -3.99
CA MET A 385 10.01 -2.67 -2.73
C MET A 385 10.86 -2.07 -1.60
N LEU A 386 12.05 -1.57 -1.95
CA LEU A 386 13.06 -1.03 -1.04
C LEU A 386 13.70 -2.10 -0.14
N TYR A 387 13.63 -3.37 -0.53
CA TYR A 387 14.17 -4.49 0.25
C TYR A 387 15.59 -4.85 -0.17
N PRO A 388 16.50 -5.13 0.79
CA PRO A 388 17.82 -5.65 0.48
C PRO A 388 17.74 -7.09 -0.03
N GLY A 389 18.66 -7.46 -0.92
CA GLY A 389 18.83 -8.83 -1.36
C GLY A 389 20.03 -9.01 -2.28
N THR A 390 20.13 -10.18 -2.90
CA THR A 390 21.29 -10.60 -3.69
C THR A 390 20.86 -11.14 -5.04
N GLY A 391 21.72 -10.98 -6.06
CA GLY A 391 21.43 -11.44 -7.43
C GLY A 391 20.31 -10.63 -8.10
N PRO A 392 19.84 -11.04 -9.28
CA PRO A 392 18.71 -10.39 -9.94
C PRO A 392 17.46 -10.43 -9.04
N SER A 393 16.77 -9.30 -8.88
CA SER A 393 15.47 -9.26 -8.20
C SER A 393 14.40 -9.87 -9.08
N LYS A 394 13.38 -10.47 -8.46
CA LYS A 394 12.27 -11.14 -9.14
C LYS A 394 10.99 -11.11 -8.30
N PRO A 395 9.81 -11.27 -8.91
CA PRO A 395 8.54 -11.23 -8.17
C PRO A 395 8.44 -12.25 -7.02
N SER A 396 9.04 -13.44 -7.15
CA SER A 396 9.01 -14.45 -6.08
C SER A 396 9.79 -14.05 -4.82
N ASP A 397 10.67 -13.05 -4.89
CA ASP A 397 11.36 -12.52 -3.72
C ASP A 397 10.38 -11.82 -2.76
N TYR A 398 9.34 -11.17 -3.30
CA TYR A 398 8.33 -10.46 -2.50
C TYR A 398 7.39 -11.39 -1.71
N ALA A 399 7.40 -12.69 -2.00
CA ALA A 399 6.66 -13.69 -1.23
C ALA A 399 7.38 -14.10 0.07
N ARG A 400 8.63 -13.66 0.26
CA ARG A 400 9.43 -13.96 1.46
C ARG A 400 9.40 -12.77 2.42
N PRO A 401 9.34 -13.01 3.75
CA PRO A 401 9.44 -11.93 4.73
C PRO A 401 10.74 -11.12 4.53
N ASN A 402 10.62 -9.80 4.45
CA ASN A 402 11.71 -8.85 4.32
C ASN A 402 11.27 -7.48 4.87
N HIS A 403 12.23 -6.58 5.04
CA HIS A 403 12.00 -5.23 5.52
C HIS A 403 12.69 -4.19 4.66
N VAL A 404 12.11 -2.99 4.62
CA VAL A 404 12.76 -1.83 3.97
C VAL A 404 14.15 -1.63 4.56
N ASP A 405 15.14 -1.40 3.69
CA ASP A 405 16.53 -1.25 4.09
C ASP A 405 16.68 -0.09 5.12
N PRO A 406 17.34 -0.31 6.27
CA PRO A 406 17.49 0.70 7.31
C PRO A 406 18.22 1.96 6.84
N ALA A 407 19.09 1.88 5.83
CA ALA A 407 19.80 3.03 5.28
C ALA A 407 18.82 3.96 4.54
N VAL A 408 17.85 3.41 3.80
CA VAL A 408 16.78 4.20 3.15
C VAL A 408 16.02 5.03 4.19
N ILE A 409 15.65 4.39 5.31
CA ILE A 409 14.93 5.07 6.41
C ILE A 409 15.78 6.16 7.06
N SER A 410 17.07 5.88 7.29
CA SER A 410 17.98 6.85 7.89
C SER A 410 18.17 8.07 7.00
N ASP A 411 18.46 7.85 5.71
CA ASP A 411 18.71 8.94 4.76
C ASP A 411 17.47 9.82 4.56
N ILE A 412 16.26 9.24 4.53
CA ILE A 412 15.02 10.02 4.47
C ILE A 412 14.83 10.86 5.74
N ALA A 413 15.03 10.27 6.92
CA ALA A 413 14.90 10.98 8.20
C ALA A 413 15.92 12.12 8.33
N ASP A 414 17.16 11.88 7.95
CA ASP A 414 18.24 12.87 7.98
C ASP A 414 17.98 13.99 6.96
N TRP A 415 17.48 13.65 5.76
CA TRP A 415 17.16 14.62 4.72
C TRP A 415 16.03 15.57 5.11
N VAL A 416 14.98 15.09 5.78
CA VAL A 416 13.94 15.98 6.33
C VAL A 416 14.37 16.71 7.60
N GLY A 417 15.60 16.50 8.08
CA GLY A 417 16.16 17.14 9.28
C GLY A 417 15.53 16.66 10.58
N ALA A 418 15.20 15.38 10.68
CA ALA A 418 14.58 14.81 11.87
C ALA A 418 15.53 14.83 13.08
N GLU A 419 14.97 15.06 14.27
CA GLU A 419 15.72 14.95 15.52
C GLU A 419 15.36 13.63 16.24
N PRO A 420 16.35 12.93 16.85
CA PRO A 420 16.08 11.67 17.54
C PRO A 420 15.04 11.81 18.65
N VAL A 421 14.13 10.84 18.74
CA VAL A 421 13.16 10.75 19.84
C VAL A 421 13.90 10.54 21.16
N ARG A 422 13.88 11.54 22.04
CA ARG A 422 14.42 11.42 23.40
C ARG A 422 13.32 10.95 24.36
N PRO A 423 13.44 9.77 24.99
CA PRO A 423 12.51 9.34 26.02
C PRO A 423 12.44 10.37 27.14
N THR A 424 11.25 10.70 27.62
CA THR A 424 11.14 11.62 28.75
C THR A 424 11.55 10.89 30.04
N TRP A 425 12.07 11.63 31.03
CA TRP A 425 12.41 11.08 32.35
C TRP A 425 11.23 10.36 33.03
N ARG A 426 9.99 10.68 32.66
CA ARG A 426 8.78 10.00 33.13
C ARG A 426 8.62 8.58 32.57
N ASP A 427 9.02 8.36 31.32
CA ASP A 427 8.99 7.03 30.69
C ASP A 427 10.05 6.10 31.30
N GLY A 428 11.20 6.65 31.70
CA GLY A 428 12.26 5.95 32.43
C GLY A 428 11.86 5.53 33.85
N LEU A 429 11.04 6.32 34.54
CA LEU A 429 10.55 5.97 35.89
C LEU A 429 9.54 4.82 35.85
N ALA A 430 8.69 4.72 34.83
CA ALA A 430 7.77 3.58 34.67
C ALA A 430 8.53 2.26 34.45
N THR A 431 9.64 2.31 33.69
CA THR A 431 10.51 1.14 33.48
C THR A 431 11.35 0.78 34.70
N CYS A 432 11.75 1.77 35.51
CA CYS A 432 12.47 1.53 36.76
C CYS A 432 11.54 0.96 37.85
N TRP A 433 10.31 1.47 37.93
CA TRP A 433 9.29 1.00 38.89
C TRP A 433 8.83 -0.43 38.62
N ASN A 434 8.68 -0.83 37.35
CA ASN A 434 8.35 -2.21 36.99
C ASN A 434 9.50 -3.20 37.24
N ARG A 435 10.76 -2.75 37.12
CA ARG A 435 11.93 -3.57 37.47
C ARG A 435 12.05 -3.82 38.98
N LEU A 436 11.67 -2.85 39.81
CA LEU A 436 11.67 -2.97 41.27
C LEU A 436 10.52 -3.83 41.82
N ARG A 437 9.40 -3.97 41.08
CA ARG A 437 8.30 -4.89 41.46
C ARG A 437 8.55 -6.34 41.05
N GLY A 438 9.40 -6.59 40.05
CA GLY A 438 9.73 -7.95 39.59
C GLY A 438 10.77 -8.70 40.44
N SER A 439 11.53 -7.98 41.29
CA SER A 439 12.61 -8.58 42.11
C SER A 439 12.27 -8.74 43.60
N GLY A 440 11.05 -8.39 44.02
CA GLY A 440 10.61 -8.54 45.41
C GLY A 440 10.17 -9.95 45.76
N SER A 441 11.10 -10.91 45.87
CA SER A 441 10.82 -12.19 46.53
C SER A 441 10.48 -11.92 48.00
N ARG A 442 9.27 -12.29 48.43
CA ARG A 442 8.83 -12.24 49.83
C ARG A 442 9.75 -13.12 50.68
N ALA A 443 10.63 -12.52 51.47
CA ALA A 443 11.24 -13.19 52.61
C ALA A 443 10.22 -13.18 53.76
N SER A 444 9.62 -14.34 54.05
CA SER A 444 8.85 -14.55 55.27
C SER A 444 9.81 -14.67 56.45
N ILE A 445 9.74 -13.74 57.39
CA ILE A 445 10.37 -13.87 58.70
C ILE A 445 9.31 -14.46 59.63
N SER A 446 9.50 -15.70 60.07
CA SER A 446 8.74 -16.30 61.18
C SER A 446 9.38 -15.92 62.50
N ALA A 447 8.56 -15.46 63.45
CA ALA A 447 8.87 -15.43 64.87
C ALA A 447 8.33 -16.69 65.56
#